data_AF-A0A7S3HJX6-F1
#
_entry.id   AF-A0A7S3HJX6-F1
#
_cell.length_a   1.000
_cell.length_b   1.000
_cell.length_c   1.000
_cell.angle_alpha   90.00
_cell.angle_beta   90.00
_cell.angle_gamma   90.00
#
_symmetry.space_group_name_H-M   'P 1'
#
loop_
_entity.id
_entity.type
_entity.pdbx_description
1 polymer ?
#
loop_
_entity_poly.entity_id
_entity_poly.type
_entity_poly.pdbx_seq_one_letter_code
_entity_poly.pdbx_strand_id
1 'polypeptide(L)'
;KRNYINHLKFVKGDAKTIFSKLKKVPPSETVVLVDPPRKGCDASFMNQLLAFKPRKIVYISCEPTTQARDAKRIVQEGGYKITDVTPFDMFPQTRHIENV
;
A
#
# COMPACT_ATOMS: atom_id res chain seq x y z
N LYS A 1 3.94 -20.07 -12.24
CA LYS A 1 4.06 -21.01 -13.38
C LYS A 1 2.72 -21.32 -14.04
N ARG A 2 1.63 -21.58 -13.29
CA ARG A 2 0.28 -21.88 -13.84
C ARG A 2 -0.26 -20.85 -14.85
N ASN A 3 0.06 -19.57 -14.69
CA ASN A 3 -0.44 -18.48 -15.55
C ASN A 3 0.57 -17.97 -16.59
N TYR A 4 1.70 -18.66 -16.82
CA TYR A 4 2.73 -18.27 -17.82
C TYR A 4 3.29 -16.82 -17.71
N ILE A 5 3.27 -16.24 -16.51
CA ILE A 5 3.84 -14.91 -16.24
C ILE A 5 5.34 -15.03 -15.97
N ASN A 6 6.16 -14.37 -16.80
CA ASN A 6 7.63 -14.44 -16.75
C ASN A 6 8.29 -13.21 -16.12
N HIS A 7 7.54 -12.13 -15.90
CA HIS A 7 8.00 -10.84 -15.34
C HIS A 7 7.50 -10.63 -13.90
N LEU A 8 7.42 -11.71 -13.12
CA LEU A 8 6.97 -11.69 -11.73
C LEU A 8 8.05 -12.30 -10.84
N LYS A 9 8.37 -11.60 -9.74
CA LYS A 9 9.30 -12.08 -8.73
C LYS A 9 8.65 -12.03 -7.36
N PHE A 10 8.63 -13.17 -6.68
CA PHE A 10 8.24 -13.23 -5.27
C PHE A 10 9.48 -13.10 -4.40
N VAL A 11 9.39 -12.23 -3.39
CA VAL A 11 10.45 -12.03 -2.40
C VAL A 11 9.86 -12.29 -1.02
N LYS A 12 10.35 -13.32 -0.34
CA LYS A 12 10.02 -13.55 1.06
C LYS A 12 10.77 -12.55 1.93
N GLY A 13 10.06 -11.88 2.84
CA GLY A 13 10.68 -10.94 3.77
C GLY A 13 9.65 -10.25 4.65
N ASP A 14 10.16 -9.64 5.72
CA ASP A 14 9.38 -8.72 6.55
C ASP A 14 9.22 -7.38 5.81
N ALA A 15 8.00 -6.84 5.82
CA ALA A 15 7.67 -5.51 5.27
C ALA A 15 8.56 -4.40 5.88
N LYS A 16 9.06 -4.59 7.11
CA LYS A 16 10.01 -3.69 7.79
C LYS A 16 11.37 -3.57 7.10
N THR A 17 11.68 -4.44 6.14
CA THR A 17 12.98 -4.44 5.44
C THR A 17 12.86 -4.53 3.93
N ILE A 18 11.65 -4.52 3.37
CA ILE A 18 11.42 -4.89 1.98
C ILE A 18 12.09 -3.92 0.99
N PHE A 19 12.09 -2.62 1.29
CA PHE A 19 12.64 -1.60 0.39
C PHE A 19 14.16 -1.67 0.24
N SER A 20 14.87 -2.18 1.25
CA SER A 20 16.33 -2.41 1.16
C SER A 20 16.71 -3.38 0.03
N LYS A 21 15.78 -4.24 -0.38
CA LYS A 21 15.96 -5.23 -1.46
C LYS A 21 15.62 -4.67 -2.85
N LEU A 22 15.11 -3.44 -2.93
CA LEU A 22 14.61 -2.80 -4.16
C LEU A 22 15.61 -1.82 -4.80
N LYS A 23 16.92 -1.95 -4.52
CA LYS A 23 17.96 -1.01 -4.99
C LYS A 23 18.00 -0.73 -6.50
N LYS A 24 17.44 -1.62 -7.32
CA LYS A 24 17.39 -1.49 -8.79
C LYS A 24 16.05 -1.00 -9.33
N VAL A 25 15.13 -0.60 -8.45
CA VAL A 25 13.77 -0.20 -8.81
C VAL A 25 13.67 1.33 -8.66
N PRO A 26 13.58 2.09 -9.77
CA PRO A 26 13.50 3.55 -9.71
C PRO A 26 12.17 3.98 -9.08
N PRO A 27 12.15 4.73 -7.97
CA PRO A 27 10.90 5.09 -7.31
C PRO A 27 9.96 5.92 -8.18
N SER A 28 10.52 6.81 -9.00
CA SER A 28 9.78 7.67 -9.94
C SER A 28 9.00 6.91 -11.02
N GLU A 29 9.27 5.63 -11.23
CA GLU A 29 8.55 4.78 -12.18
C GLU A 29 7.76 3.67 -11.47
N THR A 30 7.71 3.71 -10.14
CA THR A 30 7.14 2.64 -9.32
C THR A 30 5.75 2.99 -8.81
N VAL A 31 4.85 2.01 -8.88
CA VAL A 31 3.59 2.00 -8.15
C VAL A 31 3.70 1.00 -7.01
N VAL A 32 3.34 1.42 -5.80
CA VAL A 32 3.25 0.53 -4.66
C VAL A 32 1.78 0.27 -4.35
N LEU A 33 1.40 -1.00 -4.40
CA LEU A 33 0.10 -1.49 -3.93
C LEU A 33 0.27 -2.00 -2.50
N VAL A 34 -0.57 -1.53 -1.57
CA VAL A 34 -0.55 -1.94 -0.17
C VAL A 34 -1.94 -2.44 0.21
N ASP A 35 -1.98 -3.64 0.79
CA ASP A 35 -3.18 -4.26 1.36
C ASP A 35 -2.81 -4.75 2.78
N PRO A 36 -2.87 -3.87 3.80
CA PRO A 36 -2.44 -4.19 5.14
C PRO A 36 -3.56 -4.89 5.94
N PRO A 37 -3.22 -5.57 7.06
CA PRO A 37 -4.23 -6.06 7.99
C PRO A 37 -5.07 -4.90 8.58
N ARG A 38 -6.20 -5.20 9.24
CA ARG A 38 -7.15 -4.20 9.81
C ARG A 38 -6.51 -3.09 10.67
N LYS A 39 -5.37 -3.36 11.31
CA LYS A 39 -4.61 -2.37 12.10
C LYS A 39 -3.91 -1.28 11.26
N GLY A 40 -3.93 -1.42 9.93
CA GLY A 40 -3.19 -0.62 8.97
C GLY A 40 -1.71 -0.97 8.89
N CYS A 41 -0.94 -0.07 8.29
CA CYS A 41 0.50 -0.18 8.17
C CYS A 41 1.20 0.12 9.50
N ASP A 42 2.26 -0.62 9.81
CA ASP A 42 3.12 -0.26 10.93
C ASP A 42 4.00 0.96 10.59
N ALA A 43 4.49 1.64 11.63
CA ALA A 43 5.27 2.87 11.46
C ALA A 43 6.57 2.63 10.67
N SER A 44 7.20 1.46 10.82
CA SER A 44 8.45 1.14 10.13
C SER A 44 8.23 0.97 8.63
N PHE A 45 7.14 0.32 8.22
CA PHE A 45 6.75 0.22 6.82
C PHE A 45 6.42 1.59 6.24
N MET A 46 5.60 2.39 6.94
CA MET A 46 5.25 3.74 6.49
C MET A 46 6.49 4.60 6.27
N ASN A 47 7.42 4.59 7.22
CA ASN A 47 8.65 5.38 7.10
C ASN A 47 9.49 4.94 5.89
N GLN A 48 9.59 3.63 5.63
CA GLN A 48 10.28 3.15 4.43
C GLN A 48 9.55 3.51 3.14
N LEU A 49 8.21 3.40 3.11
CA LEU A 49 7.40 3.75 1.94
C LEU A 49 7.59 5.22 1.57
N LEU A 50 7.52 6.11 2.56
CA LEU A 50 7.70 7.55 2.37
C LEU A 50 9.15 7.94 2.08
N ALA A 51 10.14 7.18 2.57
CA ALA A 51 11.53 7.37 2.19
C ALA A 51 11.81 6.89 0.76
N PHE A 52 11.17 5.80 0.33
CA PHE A 52 11.29 5.27 -1.03
C PHE A 52 10.67 6.22 -2.04
N LYS A 53 9.57 6.91 -1.70
CA LYS A 53 8.88 7.90 -2.56
C LYS A 53 8.46 7.34 -3.93
N PRO A 54 7.62 6.28 -3.97
CA PRO A 54 7.12 5.78 -5.24
C PRO A 54 6.26 6.82 -5.97
N ARG A 55 6.17 6.76 -7.30
CA ARG A 55 5.32 7.66 -8.09
C ARG A 55 3.84 7.63 -7.66
N LYS A 56 3.32 6.45 -7.32
CA LYS A 56 1.92 6.27 -6.89
C LYS A 56 1.84 5.24 -5.77
N ILE A 57 0.93 5.50 -4.83
CA ILE A 57 0.54 4.57 -3.78
C ILE A 57 -0.93 4.23 -4.04
N VAL A 58 -1.26 2.94 -4.07
CA VAL A 58 -2.63 2.44 -4.07
C VAL A 58 -2.81 1.68 -2.76
N TYR A 59 -3.77 2.10 -1.94
CA TYR A 59 -3.97 1.57 -0.59
C TYR A 59 -5.34 0.89 -0.52
N ILE A 60 -5.36 -0.42 -0.46
CA ILE A 60 -6.56 -1.23 -0.27
C ILE A 60 -6.75 -1.45 1.23
N SER A 61 -7.98 -1.32 1.74
CA SER A 61 -8.26 -1.57 3.15
C SER A 61 -9.68 -2.05 3.42
N CYS A 62 -9.80 -3.00 4.33
CA CYS A 62 -11.05 -3.44 4.95
C CYS A 62 -11.43 -2.66 6.22
N GLU A 63 -10.60 -1.68 6.61
CA GLU A 63 -10.80 -0.86 7.82
C GLU A 63 -10.54 0.63 7.50
N PRO A 64 -11.58 1.37 7.08
CA PRO A 64 -11.46 2.77 6.66
C PRO A 64 -10.82 3.69 7.71
N THR A 65 -11.01 3.39 9.00
CA THR A 65 -10.48 4.20 10.10
C THR A 65 -8.94 4.19 10.13
N THR A 66 -8.32 3.01 9.99
CA THR A 66 -6.87 2.88 10.00
C THR A 66 -6.27 3.30 8.65
N GLN A 67 -6.99 3.11 7.55
CA GLN A 67 -6.64 3.67 6.25
C GLN A 67 -6.57 5.20 6.29
N ALA A 68 -7.56 5.89 6.89
CA ALA A 68 -7.58 7.34 7.00
C ALA A 68 -6.39 7.88 7.83
N ARG A 69 -6.03 7.19 8.92
CA ARG A 69 -4.83 7.50 9.73
C ARG A 69 -3.57 7.43 8.88
N ASP A 70 -3.39 6.37 8.11
CA ASP A 70 -2.20 6.16 7.29
C ASP A 70 -2.16 7.12 6.09
N ALA A 71 -3.30 7.35 5.44
CA ALA A 71 -3.47 8.31 4.35
C ALA A 71 -3.10 9.73 4.80
N LYS A 72 -3.48 10.13 6.02
CA LYS A 72 -3.07 11.41 6.60
C LYS A 72 -1.55 11.53 6.65
N ARG A 73 -0.84 10.50 7.11
CA ARG A 73 0.64 10.49 7.13
C ARG A 73 1.22 10.55 5.71
N ILE A 74 0.66 9.78 4.78
CA ILE A 74 1.09 9.78 3.37
C ILE A 74 0.97 11.17 2.75
N VAL A 75 -0.11 11.89 3.02
CA VAL A 75 -0.31 13.25 2.51
C VAL A 75 0.63 14.24 3.21
N GLN A 76 0.64 14.25 4.54
CA GLN A 76 1.34 15.28 5.33
C GLN A 76 2.86 15.11 5.33
N GLU A 77 3.36 13.89 5.50
CA GLU A 77 4.79 13.59 5.58
C GLU A 77 5.38 13.23 4.21
N GLY A 78 4.57 12.64 3.32
CA GLY A 78 5.01 12.16 2.01
C GLY A 78 4.83 13.15 0.86
N GLY A 79 4.04 14.21 1.04
CA GLY A 79 3.73 15.18 -0.02
C GLY A 79 2.82 14.64 -1.13
N TYR A 80 2.09 13.56 -0.85
CA TYR A 80 1.13 12.98 -1.80
C TYR A 80 -0.22 13.72 -1.73
N LYS A 81 -1.01 13.59 -2.80
CA LYS A 81 -2.40 14.02 -2.84
C LYS A 81 -3.30 12.81 -3.06
N ILE A 82 -4.40 12.74 -2.31
CA ILE A 82 -5.47 11.77 -2.58
C ILE A 82 -6.15 12.18 -3.88
N THR A 83 -6.18 11.25 -4.84
CA THR A 83 -6.73 11.50 -6.20
C THR A 83 -8.09 10.86 -6.38
N ASP A 84 -8.28 9.68 -5.82
CA ASP A 84 -9.51 8.90 -5.89
C ASP A 84 -9.71 8.15 -4.57
N VAL A 85 -10.98 7.88 -4.23
CA VAL A 85 -11.39 7.01 -3.12
C VAL A 85 -12.64 6.26 -3.56
N THR A 86 -12.61 4.92 -3.53
CA THR A 86 -13.75 4.10 -3.96
C THR A 86 -14.08 3.01 -2.93
N PRO A 87 -15.24 3.09 -2.26
CA PRO A 87 -15.73 2.03 -1.40
C PRO A 87 -16.37 0.90 -2.22
N PHE A 88 -16.25 -0.32 -1.71
CA PHE A 88 -16.80 -1.56 -2.28
C PHE A 88 -17.58 -2.31 -1.20
N ASP A 89 -18.81 -2.70 -1.54
CA ASP A 89 -19.60 -3.64 -0.75
C ASP A 89 -19.24 -5.09 -1.13
N MET A 90 -18.11 -5.57 -0.61
CA MET A 90 -17.70 -6.97 -0.78
C MET A 90 -18.46 -7.94 0.13
N PHE A 91 -19.12 -7.43 1.17
CA PHE A 91 -19.80 -8.24 2.17
C PHE A 91 -21.19 -7.66 2.48
N PRO A 92 -22.16 -7.84 1.56
CA PRO A 92 -23.50 -7.29 1.70
C PRO A 92 -24.16 -7.75 3.01
N GLN A 93 -25.00 -6.88 3.56
CA GLN A 93 -25.71 -7.11 4.83
C GLN A 93 -24.79 -7.23 6.05
N THR A 94 -23.53 -6.80 5.93
CA THR A 94 -22.62 -6.65 7.06
C THR A 94 -22.23 -5.19 7.25
N ARG A 95 -21.53 -4.89 8.35
CA ARG A 95 -20.94 -3.57 8.58
C ARG A 95 -19.60 -3.34 7.86
N HIS A 96 -19.09 -4.33 7.14
CA HIS A 96 -17.77 -4.27 6.53
C HIS A 96 -17.80 -3.46 5.24
N ILE A 97 -16.77 -2.63 5.04
CA ILE A 97 -16.55 -1.86 3.81
C ILE A 97 -15.11 -2.09 3.41
N GLU A 98 -14.90 -2.50 2.17
CA GLU A 98 -13.60 -2.50 1.52
C GLU A 98 -13.42 -1.17 0.79
N ASN A 99 -12.23 -0.58 0.82
CA ASN A 99 -11.99 0.73 0.22
C ASN A 99 -10.61 0.79 -0.44
N VAL A 100 -10.54 1.51 -1.56
CA VAL A 100 -9.31 1.75 -2.34
C VAL A 100 -9.05 3.24 -2.47
#